data_AF-A0A291F515-F1
#
_entry.id   AF-A0A291F515-F1
#
_cell.length_a   1.000
_cell.length_b   1.000
_cell.length_c   1.000
_cell.angle_alpha   90.00
_cell.angle_beta   90.00
_cell.angle_gamma   90.00
#
_symmetry.space_group_name_H-M   'P 1'
#
loop_
_entity.id
_entity.type
_entity.pdbx_description
1 polymer ?
#
loop_
_entity_poly.entity_id
_entity_poly.type
_entity_poly.pdbx_seq_one_letter_code
_entity_poly.pdbx_strand_id
1 'polypeptide(L)'
;MKRVFDYFVQLVIYVYRLGQNIFKETRLLSQYKLLKKKKKFFLDKEHKICCEILSHLLLKQKLSLEKNYKEAYKLEREYEKKSVSMNEQSVSSDKQLSLISEKLLKKETEKDSLLSERELIENLLEKAFFFSVYKCRENALALKFLVCLKQTERKIRKILYTAAELYARYIIGEKWDKK
;
A
#
# COMPACT_ATOMS: atom_id res chain seq x y z
N MET A 1 0.76 -26.42 35.97
CA MET A 1 -0.30 -25.40 35.79
C MET A 1 0.28 -23.99 35.64
N LYS A 2 1.00 -23.41 36.62
CA LYS A 2 1.57 -22.04 36.53
C LYS A 2 2.34 -21.75 35.22
N ARG A 3 3.22 -22.67 34.79
CA ARG A 3 4.02 -22.52 33.56
C ARG A 3 3.20 -22.49 32.26
N VAL A 4 2.07 -23.19 32.24
CA VAL A 4 1.13 -23.20 31.10
C VAL A 4 0.34 -21.89 31.06
N PHE A 5 0.01 -21.36 32.24
CA PHE A 5 -0.64 -20.06 32.37
C PHE A 5 0.28 -18.92 31.91
N ASP A 6 1.57 -18.96 32.25
CA ASP A 6 2.55 -17.97 31.77
C ASP A 6 2.60 -17.91 30.23
N TYR A 7 2.59 -19.08 29.58
CA TYR A 7 2.51 -19.17 28.11
C TYR A 7 1.20 -18.61 27.56
N PHE A 8 0.06 -18.93 28.20
CA PHE A 8 -1.24 -18.43 27.78
C PHE A 8 -1.30 -16.90 27.81
N VAL A 9 -0.79 -16.26 28.87
CA VAL A 9 -0.74 -14.80 28.96
C VAL A 9 0.13 -14.20 27.85
N GLN A 10 1.31 -14.77 27.60
CA GLN A 10 2.18 -14.34 26.50
C GLN A 10 1.49 -14.50 25.14
N LEU A 11 0.82 -15.64 24.92
CA LEU A 11 0.09 -15.94 23.70
C LEU A 11 -0.97 -14.87 23.41
N VAL A 12 -1.79 -14.51 24.41
CA VAL A 12 -2.84 -13.49 24.26
C VAL A 12 -2.23 -12.13 23.89
N ILE A 13 -1.17 -11.70 24.58
CA ILE A 13 -0.49 -10.42 24.32
C ILE A 13 0.06 -10.37 22.89
N TYR A 14 0.79 -11.41 22.48
CA TYR A 14 1.43 -11.42 21.17
C TYR A 14 0.43 -11.61 20.03
N VAL A 15 -0.63 -12.40 20.20
CA VAL A 15 -1.71 -12.53 19.21
C VAL A 15 -2.44 -11.19 19.04
N TYR A 16 -2.67 -10.45 20.12
CA TYR A 16 -3.25 -9.11 20.04
C TYR A 16 -2.34 -8.14 19.26
N ARG A 17 -1.05 -8.10 19.58
CA ARG A 17 -0.07 -7.26 18.85
C ARG A 17 0.03 -7.65 17.38
N LEU A 18 0.05 -8.96 17.09
CA LEU A 18 0.04 -9.47 15.72
C LEU A 18 -1.20 -9.00 14.96
N GLY A 19 -2.37 -9.06 15.61
CA GLY A 19 -3.61 -8.52 15.06
C GLY A 19 -3.49 -7.03 14.72
N GLN A 20 -3.02 -6.20 15.66
CA GLN A 20 -2.81 -4.77 15.40
C GLN A 20 -1.86 -4.53 14.22
N ASN A 21 -0.76 -5.28 14.14
CA ASN A 21 0.21 -5.18 13.07
C ASN A 21 -0.41 -5.55 11.71
N ILE A 22 -1.14 -6.67 11.63
CA ILE A 22 -1.85 -7.10 10.41
C ILE A 22 -2.84 -6.02 9.91
N PHE A 23 -3.62 -5.42 10.82
CA PHE A 23 -4.56 -4.36 10.44
C PHE A 23 -3.84 -3.10 9.94
N LYS A 24 -2.72 -2.72 10.57
CA LYS A 24 -1.88 -1.59 10.12
C LYS A 24 -1.29 -1.87 8.74
N GLU A 25 -0.71 -3.05 8.53
CA GLU A 25 -0.12 -3.47 7.27
C GLU A 25 -1.16 -3.44 6.14
N THR A 26 -2.34 -4.01 6.41
CA THR A 26 -3.43 -4.08 5.44
C THR A 26 -3.96 -2.68 5.07
N ARG A 27 -4.11 -1.80 6.07
CA ARG A 27 -4.46 -0.39 5.84
C ARG A 27 -3.37 0.31 5.01
N LEU A 28 -2.10 0.09 5.32
CA LEU A 28 -0.99 0.71 4.60
C LEU A 28 -0.94 0.26 3.13
N LEU A 29 -1.12 -1.04 2.87
CA LEU A 29 -1.20 -1.59 1.51
C LEU A 29 -2.35 -0.97 0.71
N SER A 30 -3.51 -0.77 1.34
CA SER A 30 -4.65 -0.11 0.69
C SER A 30 -4.34 1.33 0.28
N GLN A 31 -3.72 2.12 1.17
CA GLN A 31 -3.32 3.49 0.90
C GLN A 31 -2.25 3.57 -0.17
N TYR A 32 -1.28 2.66 -0.13
CA TYR A 32 -0.23 2.54 -1.12
C TYR A 32 -0.78 2.25 -2.53
N LYS A 33 -1.74 1.32 -2.65
CA LYS A 33 -2.46 1.05 -3.91
C LYS A 33 -3.18 2.30 -4.44
N LEU A 34 -3.88 3.03 -3.56
CA LEU A 34 -4.58 4.27 -3.94
C LEU A 34 -3.59 5.36 -4.41
N LEU A 35 -2.47 5.53 -3.71
CA LEU A 35 -1.43 6.48 -4.09
C LEU A 35 -0.79 6.10 -5.43
N LYS A 36 -0.54 4.81 -5.70
CA LYS A 36 -0.06 4.34 -7.02
C LYS A 36 -1.06 4.66 -8.14
N LYS A 37 -2.37 4.41 -7.93
CA LYS A 37 -3.42 4.79 -8.89
C LYS A 37 -3.43 6.30 -9.12
N LYS A 38 -3.34 7.10 -8.06
CA LYS A 38 -3.28 8.57 -8.15
C LYS A 38 -2.03 9.03 -8.91
N LYS A 39 -0.86 8.45 -8.63
CA LYS A 39 0.39 8.74 -9.36
C LYS A 39 0.22 8.49 -10.86
N LYS A 40 -0.32 7.32 -11.24
CA LYS A 40 -0.59 6.97 -12.63
C LYS A 40 -1.50 8.00 -13.31
N PHE A 41 -2.58 8.41 -12.65
CA PHE A 41 -3.49 9.43 -13.18
C PHE A 41 -2.80 10.77 -13.50
N PHE A 42 -1.86 11.22 -12.68
CA PHE A 42 -1.10 12.45 -12.96
C PHE A 42 -0.08 12.25 -14.10
N LEU A 43 0.58 11.09 -14.16
CA LEU A 43 1.46 10.76 -15.29
C LEU A 43 0.69 10.70 -16.62
N ASP A 44 -0.53 10.13 -16.62
CA ASP A 44 -1.39 10.10 -17.81
C ASP A 44 -1.81 11.51 -18.24
N LYS A 45 -2.05 12.42 -17.29
CA LYS A 45 -2.32 13.84 -17.57
C LYS A 45 -1.13 14.56 -18.17
N GLU A 46 0.06 14.41 -17.60
CA GLU A 46 1.29 14.99 -18.14
C GLU A 46 1.59 14.47 -19.54
N HIS A 47 1.44 13.15 -19.74
CA HIS A 47 1.59 12.55 -21.06
C HIS A 47 0.64 13.18 -22.08
N LYS A 48 -0.63 13.41 -21.71
CA LYS A 48 -1.60 14.09 -22.58
C LYS A 48 -1.15 15.51 -22.94
N ILE A 49 -0.65 16.28 -21.97
CA ILE A 49 -0.12 17.63 -22.21
C ILE A 49 1.06 17.56 -23.19
N CYS A 50 2.01 16.64 -22.97
CA CYS A 50 3.14 16.43 -23.86
C CYS A 50 2.70 16.06 -25.29
N CYS A 51 1.70 15.17 -25.44
CA CYS A 51 1.15 14.81 -26.75
C CYS A 51 0.51 16.01 -27.46
N GLU A 52 -0.21 16.87 -26.73
CA GLU A 52 -0.80 18.09 -27.29
C GLU A 52 0.29 19.07 -27.77
N ILE A 53 1.34 19.29 -26.97
CA ILE A 53 2.49 20.12 -27.35
C ILE A 53 3.18 19.56 -28.59
N LEU A 54 3.45 18.25 -28.61
CA LEU A 54 4.17 17.60 -29.69
C LEU A 54 3.35 17.62 -30.99
N SER A 55 2.03 17.44 -30.90
CA SER A 55 1.11 17.57 -32.04
C SER A 55 1.13 18.99 -32.61
N HIS A 56 1.15 20.01 -31.75
CA HIS A 56 1.27 21.41 -32.17
C HIS A 56 2.59 21.68 -32.90
N LEU A 57 3.72 21.22 -32.33
CA LEU A 57 5.04 21.39 -32.92
C LEU A 57 5.15 20.70 -34.30
N LEU A 58 4.63 19.47 -34.42
CA LEU A 58 4.62 18.74 -35.70
C LEU A 58 3.77 19.45 -36.75
N LEU A 59 2.58 19.94 -36.37
CA LEU A 59 1.71 20.67 -37.30
C LEU A 59 2.35 21.99 -37.75
N LYS A 60 2.98 22.73 -36.83
CA LYS A 60 3.74 23.94 -37.14
C LYS A 60 4.88 23.65 -38.11
N GLN A 61 5.63 22.57 -37.88
CA GLN A 61 6.72 22.15 -38.75
C GLN A 61 6.19 21.80 -40.16
N LYS A 62 5.08 21.07 -40.25
CA LYS A 62 4.44 20.71 -41.52
C LYS A 62 4.02 21.96 -42.31
N LEU A 63 3.31 22.89 -41.67
CA LEU A 63 2.88 24.15 -42.30
C LEU A 63 4.08 25.01 -42.77
N SER A 64 5.19 24.96 -42.02
CA SER A 64 6.43 25.67 -42.40
C SER A 64 7.08 25.05 -43.64
N LEU A 65 7.08 23.71 -43.75
CA LEU A 65 7.57 22.99 -44.94
C LEU A 65 6.71 23.27 -46.17
N GLU A 66 5.39 23.39 -45.98
CA GLU A 66 4.42 23.75 -47.02
C GLU A 66 4.44 25.25 -47.39
N LYS A 67 5.33 26.05 -46.76
CA LYS A 67 5.42 27.52 -46.93
C LYS A 67 4.12 28.26 -46.60
N ASN A 68 3.24 27.65 -45.81
CA ASN A 68 1.97 28.23 -45.38
C ASN A 68 2.14 29.05 -44.09
N TYR A 69 2.94 30.10 -44.17
CA TYR A 69 3.35 30.90 -43.01
C TYR A 69 2.18 31.60 -42.30
N LYS A 70 1.12 31.94 -43.05
CA LYS A 70 -0.05 32.61 -42.49
C LYS A 70 -0.82 31.71 -41.52
N GLU A 71 -0.97 30.42 -41.85
CA GLU A 71 -1.58 29.44 -40.95
C GLU A 71 -0.64 29.06 -39.81
N ALA A 72 0.65 28.89 -40.07
CA ALA A 72 1.64 28.63 -39.01
C ALA A 72 1.63 29.73 -37.94
N TYR A 73 1.52 30.99 -38.34
CA TYR A 73 1.45 32.14 -37.41
C TYR A 73 0.14 32.18 -36.61
N LYS A 74 -1.00 31.83 -37.24
CA LYS A 74 -2.28 31.70 -36.52
C LYS A 74 -2.20 30.60 -35.45
N LEU A 75 -1.66 29.44 -35.83
CA LEU A 75 -1.49 28.30 -34.94
C LEU A 75 -0.58 28.63 -33.75
N GLU A 76 0.48 29.40 -33.98
CA GLU A 76 1.38 29.87 -32.92
C GLU A 76 0.65 30.77 -31.91
N ARG A 77 -0.13 31.75 -32.38
CA ARG A 77 -0.93 32.60 -31.49
C ARG A 77 -2.01 31.84 -30.71
N GLU A 78 -2.60 30.80 -31.31
CA GLU A 78 -3.54 29.92 -30.60
C GLU A 78 -2.84 29.12 -29.50
N TYR A 79 -1.64 28.61 -29.77
CA TYR A 79 -0.85 27.91 -28.78
C TYR A 79 -0.34 28.81 -27.67
N GLU A 80 0.13 30.02 -27.97
CA GLU A 80 0.54 31.00 -26.94
C GLU A 80 -0.58 31.28 -25.94
N LYS A 81 -1.84 31.37 -26.40
CA LYS A 81 -3.00 31.52 -25.51
C LYS A 81 -3.22 30.30 -24.62
N LYS A 82 -2.93 29.10 -25.12
CA LYS A 82 -3.15 27.84 -24.41
C LYS A 82 -1.94 27.44 -23.53
N SER A 83 -0.74 27.85 -23.89
CA SER A 83 0.53 27.41 -23.30
C SER A 83 0.67 27.81 -21.84
N VAL A 84 0.19 29.00 -21.46
CA VAL A 84 0.15 29.45 -20.07
C VAL A 84 -0.67 28.48 -19.22
N SER A 85 -1.88 28.14 -19.67
CA SER A 85 -2.75 27.20 -18.96
C SER A 85 -2.18 25.77 -18.90
N MET A 86 -1.50 25.32 -19.96
CA MET A 86 -0.83 24.01 -19.97
C MET A 86 0.34 23.98 -18.99
N ASN A 87 1.14 25.04 -18.94
CA ASN A 87 2.26 25.16 -18.01
C ASN A 87 1.78 25.15 -16.55
N GLU A 88 0.72 25.90 -16.24
CA GLU A 88 0.13 25.89 -14.89
C GLU A 88 -0.35 24.48 -14.50
N GLN A 89 -0.98 23.76 -15.43
CA GLN A 89 -1.41 22.37 -15.21
C GLN A 89 -0.23 21.42 -15.04
N SER A 90 0.84 21.57 -15.81
CA SER A 90 2.07 20.78 -15.69
C SER A 90 2.71 21.00 -14.32
N VAL A 91 2.97 22.26 -13.94
CA VAL A 91 3.58 22.61 -12.65
C VAL A 91 2.73 22.12 -11.46
N SER A 92 1.40 22.20 -11.58
CA SER A 92 0.49 21.66 -10.57
C SER A 92 0.58 20.14 -10.47
N SER A 93 0.67 19.44 -11.61
CA SER A 93 0.83 17.99 -11.68
C SER A 93 2.17 17.54 -11.09
N ASP A 94 3.27 18.22 -11.42
CA ASP A 94 4.61 17.98 -10.87
C ASP A 94 4.62 18.09 -9.34
N LYS A 95 4.00 19.15 -8.80
CA LYS A 95 3.86 19.33 -7.34
C LYS A 95 3.09 18.17 -6.71
N GLN A 96 1.99 17.74 -7.33
CA GLN A 96 1.22 16.60 -6.82
C GLN A 96 2.00 15.29 -6.92
N LEU A 97 2.74 15.06 -8.01
CA LEU A 97 3.58 13.86 -8.19
C LEU A 97 4.71 13.79 -7.18
N SER A 98 5.35 14.92 -6.88
CA SER A 98 6.36 15.02 -5.82
C SER A 98 5.77 14.62 -4.46
N LEU A 99 4.66 15.25 -4.07
CA LEU A 99 3.96 14.92 -2.81
C LEU A 99 3.51 13.46 -2.73
N ILE A 100 3.04 12.88 -3.84
CA ILE A 100 2.66 11.46 -3.90
C ILE A 100 3.89 10.57 -3.75
N SER A 101 5.00 10.92 -4.39
CA SER A 101 6.24 10.14 -4.33
C SER A 101 6.84 10.15 -2.93
N GLU A 102 6.85 11.29 -2.25
CA GLU A 102 7.24 11.39 -0.84
C GLU A 102 6.36 10.52 0.07
N LYS A 103 5.03 10.56 -0.14
CA LYS A 103 4.09 9.74 0.64
C LYS A 103 4.31 8.25 0.38
N LEU A 104 4.58 7.85 -0.85
CA LEU A 104 4.89 6.46 -1.19
C LEU A 104 6.16 5.99 -0.48
N LEU A 105 7.21 6.81 -0.50
CA LEU A 105 8.48 6.50 0.17
C LEU A 105 8.30 6.33 1.68
N LYS A 106 7.57 7.26 2.33
CA LYS A 106 7.24 7.14 3.77
C LYS A 106 6.41 5.88 4.08
N LYS A 107 5.56 5.44 3.16
CA LYS A 107 4.75 4.22 3.35
C LYS A 107 5.58 2.96 3.12
N GLU A 108 6.57 3.01 2.25
CA GLU A 108 7.50 1.89 2.03
C GLU A 108 8.37 1.65 3.27
N THR A 109 8.92 2.70 3.88
CA THR A 109 9.66 2.56 5.14
C THR A 109 8.79 2.08 6.29
N GLU A 110 7.55 2.56 6.39
CA GLU A 110 6.60 2.10 7.41
C GLU A 110 6.19 0.63 7.18
N LYS A 111 6.09 0.18 5.92
CA LYS A 111 5.86 -1.22 5.58
C LYS A 111 7.02 -2.10 6.08
N ASP A 112 8.26 -1.72 5.79
CA ASP A 112 9.43 -2.49 6.20
C ASP A 112 9.54 -2.57 7.73
N SER A 113 9.22 -1.48 8.42
CA SER A 113 9.12 -1.47 9.88
C SER A 113 8.05 -2.43 10.42
N LEU A 114 6.85 -2.44 9.81
CA LEU A 114 5.78 -3.35 10.22
C LEU A 114 6.12 -4.82 9.95
N LEU A 115 6.79 -5.12 8.83
CA LEU A 115 7.27 -6.47 8.51
C LEU A 115 8.29 -6.94 9.55
N SER A 116 9.26 -6.08 9.90
CA SER A 116 10.24 -6.40 10.94
C SER A 116 9.58 -6.64 12.30
N GLU A 117 8.63 -5.79 12.70
CA GLU A 117 7.88 -5.98 13.95
C GLU A 117 7.11 -7.31 13.94
N ARG A 118 6.47 -7.66 12.82
CA ARG A 118 5.75 -8.93 12.67
C ARG A 118 6.67 -10.13 12.82
N GLU A 119 7.81 -10.14 12.15
CA GLU A 119 8.82 -11.21 12.28
C GLU A 119 9.29 -11.36 13.72
N LEU A 120 9.53 -10.26 14.43
CA LEU A 120 9.90 -10.29 15.85
C LEU A 120 8.80 -10.91 16.71
N ILE A 121 7.53 -10.54 16.50
CA ILE A 121 6.39 -11.10 17.24
C ILE A 121 6.25 -12.61 16.95
N GLU A 122 6.32 -13.02 15.69
CA GLU A 122 6.22 -14.43 15.30
C GLU A 122 7.35 -15.26 15.91
N ASN A 123 8.59 -14.76 15.88
CA ASN A 123 9.74 -15.39 16.51
C ASN A 123 9.59 -15.51 18.03
N LEU A 124 9.08 -14.47 18.69
CA LEU A 124 8.82 -14.49 20.14
C LEU A 124 7.75 -15.52 20.52
N LEU A 125 6.67 -15.62 19.73
CA LEU A 125 5.63 -16.63 19.91
C LEU A 125 6.17 -18.06 19.77
N GLU A 126 7.01 -18.29 18.78
CA GLU A 126 7.62 -19.60 18.56
C GLU A 126 8.57 -19.99 19.69
N LYS A 127 9.44 -19.07 20.11
CA LYS A 127 10.32 -19.27 21.28
C LYS A 127 9.52 -19.53 22.55
N ALA A 128 8.49 -18.73 22.82
CA ALA A 128 7.63 -18.90 23.99
C ALA A 128 6.96 -20.28 24.01
N PHE A 129 6.50 -20.77 22.85
CA PHE A 129 5.95 -22.13 22.73
C PHE A 129 7.00 -23.20 23.01
N PHE A 130 8.17 -23.09 22.37
CA PHE A 130 9.25 -24.07 22.53
C PHE A 130 9.71 -24.18 23.99
N PHE A 131 9.95 -23.04 24.65
CA PHE A 131 10.31 -23.02 26.07
C PHE A 131 9.23 -23.64 26.95
N SER A 132 7.96 -23.40 26.64
CA SER A 132 6.83 -23.95 27.40
C SER A 132 6.70 -25.46 27.23
N VAL A 133 6.88 -25.97 26.02
CA VAL A 133 6.92 -27.42 25.73
C VAL A 133 8.08 -28.07 26.48
N TYR A 134 9.28 -27.50 26.38
CA TYR A 134 10.46 -28.01 27.08
C TYR A 134 10.24 -28.09 28.60
N LYS A 135 9.71 -27.02 29.20
CA LYS A 135 9.44 -26.94 30.65
C LYS A 135 8.30 -27.86 31.14
N CYS A 136 7.48 -28.38 30.23
CA CYS A 136 6.33 -29.23 30.54
C CYS A 136 6.46 -30.67 29.99
N ARG A 137 7.66 -31.06 29.51
CA ARG A 137 7.91 -32.33 28.81
C ARG A 137 7.45 -33.60 29.54
N GLU A 138 7.50 -33.59 30.88
CA GLU A 138 7.11 -34.72 31.73
C GLU A 138 5.60 -34.75 32.04
N ASN A 139 4.85 -33.71 31.68
CA ASN A 139 3.42 -33.59 31.97
C ASN A 139 2.59 -33.69 30.68
N ALA A 140 2.07 -34.89 30.41
CA ALA A 140 1.28 -35.18 29.21
C ALA A 140 0.02 -34.30 29.06
N LEU A 141 -0.67 -33.97 30.18
CA LEU A 141 -1.83 -33.09 30.16
C LEU A 141 -1.45 -31.66 29.78
N ALA A 142 -0.36 -31.13 30.35
CA ALA A 142 0.15 -29.81 30.02
C ALA A 142 0.58 -29.71 28.55
N LEU A 143 1.24 -30.76 28.02
CA LEU A 143 1.60 -30.83 26.60
C LEU A 143 0.37 -30.83 25.70
N LYS A 144 -0.65 -31.65 25.99
CA LYS A 144 -1.91 -31.65 25.23
C LYS A 144 -2.57 -30.27 25.23
N PHE A 145 -2.56 -29.58 26.36
CA PHE A 145 -3.12 -28.24 26.46
C PHE A 145 -2.32 -27.21 25.65
N LEU A 146 -0.98 -27.22 25.72
CA LEU A 146 -0.12 -26.34 24.91
C LEU A 146 -0.34 -26.55 23.40
N VAL A 147 -0.49 -27.80 22.96
CA VAL A 147 -0.81 -28.13 21.56
C VAL A 147 -2.18 -27.56 21.16
N CYS A 148 -3.19 -27.70 22.02
CA CYS A 148 -4.51 -27.11 21.80
C CYS A 148 -4.47 -25.59 21.69
N LEU A 149 -3.70 -24.92 22.56
CA LEU A 149 -3.50 -23.47 22.49
C LEU A 149 -2.84 -23.05 21.18
N LYS A 150 -1.81 -23.77 20.71
CA LYS A 150 -1.15 -23.48 19.43
C LYS A 150 -2.09 -23.68 18.24
N GLN A 151 -2.95 -24.69 18.27
CA GLN A 151 -3.97 -24.88 17.23
C GLN A 151 -5.01 -23.76 17.23
N THR A 152 -5.41 -23.31 18.43
CA THR A 152 -6.38 -22.22 18.60
C THR A 152 -5.81 -20.90 18.11
N GLU A 153 -4.55 -20.60 18.44
CA GLU A 153 -3.83 -19.43 17.92
C GLU A 153 -3.83 -19.40 16.39
N ARG A 154 -3.52 -20.52 15.73
CA ARG A 154 -3.58 -20.62 14.26
C ARG A 154 -4.97 -20.32 13.70
N LYS A 155 -6.03 -20.79 14.37
CA LYS A 155 -7.43 -20.49 13.96
C LYS A 155 -7.74 -19.01 14.12
N ILE A 156 -7.37 -18.39 15.25
CA ILE A 156 -7.55 -16.96 15.48
C ILE A 156 -6.80 -16.15 14.41
N ARG A 157 -5.56 -16.53 14.10
CA ARG A 157 -4.75 -15.86 13.09
C ARG A 157 -5.43 -15.86 11.71
N LYS A 158 -6.00 -17.00 11.30
CA LYS A 158 -6.78 -17.10 10.05
C LYS A 158 -7.96 -16.12 10.05
N ILE A 159 -8.72 -16.06 11.15
CA ILE A 159 -9.86 -15.13 11.30
C ILE A 159 -9.39 -13.68 11.19
N LEU A 160 -8.29 -13.33 11.85
CA LEU A 160 -7.72 -11.98 11.81
C LEU A 160 -7.29 -11.57 10.40
N TYR A 161 -6.62 -12.44 9.64
CA TYR A 161 -6.27 -12.14 8.26
C TYR A 161 -7.51 -11.90 7.39
N THR A 162 -8.52 -12.77 7.50
CA THR A 162 -9.78 -12.60 6.76
C THR A 162 -10.47 -11.28 7.13
N ALA A 163 -10.52 -10.94 8.43
CA ALA A 163 -11.12 -9.68 8.89
C ALA A 163 -10.36 -8.46 8.36
N ALA A 164 -9.03 -8.51 8.37
CA ALA A 164 -8.18 -7.43 7.85
C ALA A 164 -8.37 -7.25 6.34
N GLU A 165 -8.43 -8.34 5.57
CA GLU A 165 -8.72 -8.29 4.13
C GLU A 165 -10.08 -7.66 3.82
N LEU A 166 -11.12 -8.05 4.55
CA LEU A 166 -12.47 -7.48 4.42
C LEU A 166 -12.46 -5.98 4.73
N TYR A 167 -11.76 -5.58 5.79
CA TYR A 167 -11.58 -4.17 6.16
C TYR A 167 -10.83 -3.38 5.08
N ALA A 168 -9.80 -3.97 4.45
CA ALA A 168 -9.09 -3.34 3.34
C ALA A 168 -10.00 -3.03 2.15
N ARG A 169 -10.84 -4.00 1.75
CA ARG A 169 -11.79 -3.83 0.63
C ARG A 169 -12.78 -2.71 0.91
N TYR A 170 -13.29 -2.64 2.13
CA TYR A 170 -14.16 -1.54 2.57
C TYR A 170 -13.48 -0.17 2.42
N ILE A 171 -12.22 -0.02 2.88
CA ILE A 171 -11.48 1.25 2.76
C ILE A 171 -11.25 1.66 1.30
N ILE A 172 -10.98 0.69 0.41
CA ILE A 172 -10.69 0.96 -1.01
C ILE A 172 -11.97 1.30 -1.80
N GLY A 173 -13.16 1.06 -1.23
CA GLY A 173 -14.43 1.28 -1.89
C GLY A 173 -14.76 0.22 -2.95
N GLU A 174 -14.11 -0.95 -2.90
CA GLU A 174 -14.52 -2.09 -3.72
C GLU A 174 -15.87 -2.59 -3.17
N LYS A 175 -16.95 -2.35 -3.93
CA LYS A 175 -18.30 -2.78 -3.56
C LYS A 175 -18.32 -4.28 -3.29
N TRP A 176 -19.07 -4.65 -2.26
CA TRP A 176 -19.42 -6.03 -1.97
C TRP A 176 -20.34 -6.56 -3.08
N ASP A 177 -19.77 -7.16 -4.11
CA ASP A 177 -20.54 -8.06 -4.97
C ASP A 177 -20.74 -9.36 -4.20
N LYS A 178 -21.81 -9.40 -3.40
CA LYS A 178 -22.35 -10.66 -2.86
C LYS A 178 -22.94 -11.43 -4.06
N LYS A 179 -22.24 -12.48 -4.49
CA LYS A 179 -22.89 -13.62 -5.17
C LYS A 179 -23.40 -14.58 -4.10
#